data_AF-A0A511JDH8-F1
#
_entry.id   AF-A0A511JDH8-F1
#
_cell.length_a   1.000
_cell.length_b   1.000
_cell.length_c   1.000
_cell.angle_alpha   90.00
_cell.angle_beta   90.00
_cell.angle_gamma   90.00
#
_symmetry.space_group_name_H-M   'P 1'
#
loop_
_entity.id
_entity.type
_entity.pdbx_description
1 polymer ?
#
loop_
_entity_poly.entity_id
_entity_poly.type
_entity_poly.pdbx_seq_one_letter_code
_entity_poly.pdbx_strand_id
1 'polypeptide(L)'
;MTLMQKALTPAQSRAHLTRGYDRLAGYCVRAQDVAFATTPAQLYEVHGLGYPGSPFSPDDAHVDVLQFESGAHLQYRDVPGYIVPLWWLRHSRMTPNAEIVRVQADGSSTVLARYGDVGTGWTLLGFGTRPGLASLSRCVGPVAKWHSAYLEADVIDGGHTVVLALANPPLAETGFTQAPSGRWYRQVPRQQVTELFELDLTARWNGLSVRVVDQWQDAQRYVVARISHLGDDLDHAEHLGLEMLEAGVYETVVYAAELTDIETNQVVPHTWAPGPAAMHRSPAVQHR
;
A
#
# COMPACT_ATOMS: atom_id res chain seq x y z
N MET A 1 -1.82 12.97 13.49
CA MET A 1 -2.07 11.99 12.43
C MET A 1 -3.13 11.03 12.95
N THR A 2 -3.83 10.32 12.07
CA THR A 2 -4.95 9.44 12.46
C THR A 2 -4.49 8.00 12.31
N LEU A 3 -4.42 7.27 13.43
CA LEU A 3 -4.09 5.86 13.42
C LEU A 3 -5.29 5.04 12.93
N MET A 4 -5.08 4.30 11.85
CA MET A 4 -6.03 3.39 11.25
C MET A 4 -5.69 1.95 11.67
N GLN A 5 -6.72 1.10 11.67
CA GLN A 5 -6.61 -0.32 11.96
C GLN A 5 -7.42 -1.13 10.95
N LYS A 6 -6.87 -2.26 10.53
CA LYS A 6 -7.51 -3.23 9.64
C LYS A 6 -7.24 -4.65 10.12
N ALA A 7 -8.24 -5.53 10.13
CA ALA A 7 -8.00 -6.96 10.30
C ALA A 7 -7.36 -7.56 9.04
N LEU A 8 -6.36 -8.43 9.22
CA LEU A 8 -5.69 -9.15 8.14
C LEU A 8 -6.18 -10.58 8.06
N THR A 9 -6.54 -11.04 6.87
CA THR A 9 -6.81 -12.47 6.66
C THR A 9 -5.52 -13.28 6.91
N PRO A 10 -5.62 -14.58 7.24
CA PRO A 10 -4.44 -15.44 7.39
C PRO A 10 -3.54 -15.48 6.13
N ALA A 11 -4.13 -15.26 4.95
CA ALA A 11 -3.40 -15.14 3.69
C ALA A 11 -2.63 -13.81 3.60
N GLN A 12 -3.26 -12.68 3.97
CA GLN A 12 -2.61 -11.37 4.02
C GLN A 12 -1.48 -11.32 5.05
N SER A 13 -1.71 -11.80 6.27
CA SER A 13 -0.65 -11.90 7.29
C SER A 13 0.58 -12.64 6.75
N ARG A 14 0.36 -13.77 6.07
CA ARG A 14 1.45 -14.53 5.45
C ARG A 14 2.12 -13.76 4.31
N ALA A 15 1.35 -13.08 3.47
CA ALA A 15 1.91 -12.27 2.38
C ALA A 15 2.85 -11.17 2.91
N HIS A 16 2.47 -10.49 3.99
CA HIS A 16 3.32 -9.49 4.64
C HIS A 16 4.52 -10.12 5.35
N LEU A 17 4.28 -11.09 6.24
CA LEU A 17 5.30 -11.64 7.13
C LEU A 17 6.30 -12.57 6.42
N THR A 18 5.95 -13.15 5.27
CA THR A 18 6.84 -14.08 4.55
C THR A 18 7.30 -13.54 3.20
N ARG A 19 6.41 -12.92 2.42
CA ARG A 19 6.73 -12.41 1.07
C ARG A 19 7.08 -10.92 1.05
N GLY A 20 6.89 -10.24 2.18
CA GLY A 20 7.19 -8.81 2.34
C GLY A 20 6.24 -7.90 1.57
N TYR A 21 5.01 -8.34 1.25
CA TYR A 21 4.04 -7.51 0.55
C TYR A 21 3.84 -6.18 1.28
N ASP A 22 3.81 -5.08 0.55
CA ASP A 22 3.80 -3.71 1.08
C ASP A 22 2.50 -2.97 0.71
N ARG A 23 1.45 -3.71 0.36
CA ARG A 23 0.20 -3.18 -0.16
C ARG A 23 -0.97 -3.51 0.74
N LEU A 24 -1.95 -2.62 0.79
CA LEU A 24 -3.21 -2.80 1.50
C LEU A 24 -4.37 -2.18 0.73
N ALA A 25 -5.57 -2.71 0.97
CA ALA A 25 -6.83 -2.21 0.43
C ALA A 25 -7.98 -2.60 1.38
N GLY A 26 -9.20 -2.28 1.00
CA GLY A 26 -10.41 -2.79 1.63
C GLY A 26 -10.79 -2.06 2.90
N TYR A 27 -11.61 -2.69 3.73
CA TYR A 27 -12.21 -2.02 4.89
C TYR A 27 -11.21 -1.77 6.02
N CYS A 28 -11.29 -0.61 6.63
CA CYS A 28 -10.50 -0.20 7.79
C CYS A 28 -11.30 0.76 8.68
N VAL A 29 -10.88 0.87 9.93
CA VAL A 29 -11.49 1.72 10.96
C VAL A 29 -10.40 2.59 11.60
N ARG A 30 -10.78 3.64 12.33
CA ARG A 30 -9.83 4.34 13.19
C ARG A 30 -9.53 3.47 14.39
N ALA A 31 -8.26 3.29 14.73
CA ALA A 31 -7.83 2.46 15.85
C ALA A 31 -8.47 2.91 17.18
N GLN A 32 -8.61 4.22 17.38
CA GLN A 32 -9.25 4.79 18.57
C GLN A 32 -10.73 4.39 18.72
N ASP A 33 -11.46 4.20 17.61
CA ASP A 33 -12.91 3.92 17.63
C ASP A 33 -13.17 2.45 18.01
N VAL A 34 -12.14 1.59 17.92
CA VAL A 34 -12.18 0.16 18.25
C VAL A 34 -11.17 -0.22 19.33
N ALA A 35 -10.63 0.74 20.08
CA ALA A 35 -9.62 0.48 21.11
C ALA A 35 -10.10 -0.46 22.24
N PHE A 36 -11.42 -0.59 22.40
CA PHE A 36 -12.05 -1.52 23.34
C PHE A 36 -12.07 -2.98 22.84
N ALA A 37 -11.87 -3.21 21.54
CA ALA A 37 -11.91 -4.54 20.93
C ALA A 37 -10.54 -5.22 21.06
N THR A 38 -10.36 -5.92 22.18
CA THR A 38 -9.10 -6.55 22.55
C THR A 38 -9.10 -8.06 22.36
N THR A 39 -10.20 -8.66 21.89
CA THR A 39 -10.29 -10.11 21.60
C THR A 39 -10.71 -10.40 20.16
N PRO A 40 -10.40 -11.59 19.61
CA PRO A 40 -10.86 -12.05 18.30
C PRO A 40 -12.37 -11.88 18.09
N ALA A 41 -13.21 -12.29 19.05
CA ALA A 41 -14.66 -12.12 18.97
C ALA A 41 -15.10 -10.66 18.84
N GLN A 42 -14.46 -9.75 19.59
CA GLN A 42 -14.76 -8.32 19.49
C GLN A 42 -14.27 -7.73 18.16
N LEU A 43 -13.07 -8.12 17.70
CA LEU A 43 -12.54 -7.70 16.40
C LEU A 43 -13.41 -8.20 15.25
N TYR A 44 -13.93 -9.42 15.35
CA TYR A 44 -14.85 -10.00 14.37
C TYR A 44 -16.10 -9.15 14.18
N GLU A 45 -16.71 -8.71 15.28
CA GLU A 45 -17.88 -7.84 15.28
C GLU A 45 -17.55 -6.44 14.72
N VAL A 46 -16.55 -5.75 15.28
CA VAL A 46 -16.31 -4.32 14.96
C VAL A 46 -15.68 -4.09 13.60
N HIS A 47 -14.96 -5.07 13.05
CA HIS A 47 -14.43 -5.01 11.68
C HIS A 47 -15.37 -5.64 10.64
N GLY A 48 -16.54 -6.14 11.06
CA GLY A 48 -17.51 -6.75 10.13
C GLY A 48 -16.97 -7.99 9.44
N LEU A 49 -16.27 -8.86 10.15
CA LEU A 49 -15.55 -10.01 9.57
C LEU A 49 -16.46 -11.20 9.21
N GLY A 50 -17.76 -11.10 9.41
CA GLY A 50 -18.74 -12.16 9.10
C GLY A 50 -19.30 -12.17 7.68
N TYR A 51 -18.55 -11.69 6.69
CA TYR A 51 -18.99 -11.66 5.30
C TYR A 51 -18.95 -13.06 4.64
N PRO A 52 -19.71 -13.30 3.55
CA PRO A 52 -19.69 -14.58 2.84
C PRO A 52 -18.29 -15.01 2.42
N GLY A 53 -17.90 -16.25 2.74
CA GLY A 53 -16.56 -16.77 2.43
C GLY A 53 -15.44 -16.22 3.32
N SER A 54 -15.78 -15.51 4.41
CA SER A 54 -14.79 -15.02 5.36
C SER A 54 -13.96 -16.16 5.96
N PRO A 55 -12.63 -15.98 6.07
CA PRO A 55 -11.76 -16.94 6.74
C PRO A 55 -11.73 -16.75 8.27
N PHE A 56 -12.45 -15.77 8.82
CA PHE A 56 -12.44 -15.44 10.24
C PHE A 56 -13.52 -16.19 11.01
N SER A 57 -13.24 -16.48 12.27
CA SER A 57 -14.18 -16.99 13.27
C SER A 57 -14.11 -16.14 14.54
N PRO A 58 -15.24 -15.87 15.23
CA PRO A 58 -15.19 -15.22 16.54
C PRO A 58 -14.42 -16.05 17.58
N ASP A 59 -14.30 -17.36 17.37
CA ASP A 59 -13.57 -18.30 18.23
C ASP A 59 -12.10 -18.49 17.81
N ASP A 60 -11.59 -17.69 16.85
CA ASP A 60 -10.19 -17.77 16.43
C ASP A 60 -9.25 -17.58 17.63
N ALA A 61 -8.19 -18.39 17.68
CA ALA A 61 -7.18 -18.28 18.75
C ALA A 61 -6.48 -16.92 18.74
N HIS A 62 -6.39 -16.29 17.57
CA HIS A 62 -5.88 -14.94 17.38
C HIS A 62 -6.40 -14.31 16.08
N VAL A 63 -6.39 -12.98 16.04
CA VAL A 63 -6.55 -12.20 14.81
C VAL A 63 -5.35 -11.27 14.69
N ASP A 64 -4.74 -11.22 13.50
CA ASP A 64 -3.72 -10.23 13.21
C ASP A 64 -4.40 -8.95 12.69
N VAL A 65 -4.04 -7.81 13.28
CA VAL A 65 -4.46 -6.50 12.81
C VAL A 65 -3.25 -5.72 12.31
N LEU A 66 -3.47 -4.93 11.27
CA LEU A 66 -2.53 -3.98 10.74
C LEU A 66 -2.91 -2.58 11.26
N GLN A 67 -1.96 -1.93 11.94
CA GLN A 67 -2.09 -0.56 12.41
C GLN A 67 -1.17 0.35 11.59
N PHE A 68 -1.69 1.46 11.09
CA PHE A 68 -0.96 2.36 10.20
C PHE A 68 -1.46 3.79 10.31
N GLU A 69 -0.57 4.77 10.20
CA GLU A 69 -0.97 6.18 10.18
C GLU A 69 -1.63 6.53 8.85
N SER A 70 -2.69 7.33 8.87
CA SER A 70 -3.30 7.86 7.64
C SER A 70 -2.34 8.81 6.94
N GLY A 71 -1.65 8.30 5.91
CA GLY A 71 -0.75 9.06 5.04
C GLY A 71 -1.49 9.89 3.99
N ALA A 72 -0.79 10.87 3.42
CA ALA A 72 -1.37 11.78 2.43
C ALA A 72 -1.75 11.10 1.11
N HIS A 73 -1.14 9.95 0.81
CA HIS A 73 -1.43 9.16 -0.39
C HIS A 73 -2.59 8.18 -0.23
N LEU A 74 -3.01 7.92 1.01
CA LEU A 74 -4.10 6.99 1.26
C LEU A 74 -5.44 7.64 0.92
N GLN A 75 -6.24 6.93 0.13
CA GLN A 75 -7.55 7.40 -0.33
C GLN A 75 -8.66 6.56 0.28
N TYR A 76 -9.54 7.21 1.03
CA TYR A 76 -10.63 6.58 1.75
C TYR A 76 -11.98 6.98 1.15
N ARG A 77 -12.90 6.01 1.04
CA ARG A 77 -14.33 6.24 0.79
C ARG A 77 -15.10 5.89 2.06
N ASP A 78 -15.96 6.81 2.51
CA ASP A 78 -16.83 6.57 3.66
C ASP A 78 -17.87 5.49 3.34
N VAL A 79 -18.17 4.63 4.33
CA VAL A 79 -19.12 3.52 4.21
C VAL A 79 -20.22 3.72 5.27
N PRO A 80 -21.36 4.34 4.89
CA PRO A 80 -22.41 4.66 5.86
C PRO A 80 -23.13 3.42 6.37
N GLY A 81 -23.79 3.53 7.52
CA GLY A 81 -24.66 2.49 8.07
C GLY A 81 -24.03 1.60 9.16
N TYR A 82 -22.77 1.87 9.54
CA TYR A 82 -22.08 1.17 10.62
C TYR A 82 -22.00 2.02 11.89
N ILE A 83 -22.07 1.37 13.07
CA ILE A 83 -21.96 2.05 14.37
C ILE A 83 -20.53 2.55 14.58
N VAL A 84 -19.54 1.72 14.24
CA VAL A 84 -18.14 2.12 14.14
C VAL A 84 -17.94 2.71 12.75
N PRO A 85 -17.44 3.96 12.62
CA PRO A 85 -17.11 4.52 11.33
C PRO A 85 -16.19 3.60 10.52
N LEU A 86 -16.63 3.25 9.32
CA LEU A 86 -15.99 2.28 8.44
C LEU A 86 -15.57 2.99 7.15
N TRP A 87 -14.33 2.77 6.73
CA TRP A 87 -13.80 3.33 5.48
C TRP A 87 -13.32 2.23 4.56
N TRP A 88 -13.64 2.38 3.28
CA TRP A 88 -13.03 1.63 2.20
C TRP A 88 -11.73 2.30 1.76
N LEU A 89 -10.60 1.66 2.04
CA LEU A 89 -9.28 2.10 1.59
C LEU A 89 -9.04 1.58 0.17
N ARG A 90 -8.77 2.51 -0.74
CA ARG A 90 -8.30 2.18 -2.08
C ARG A 90 -6.98 1.41 -1.99
N HIS A 91 -6.72 0.53 -2.97
CA HIS A 91 -5.46 -0.21 -3.03
C HIS A 91 -4.25 0.74 -3.07
N SER A 92 -3.42 0.70 -2.04
CA SER A 92 -2.32 1.63 -1.79
C SER A 92 -1.08 0.91 -1.25
N ARG A 93 0.08 1.59 -1.25
CA ARG A 93 1.26 1.15 -0.49
C ARG A 93 1.12 1.53 0.98
N MET A 94 1.62 0.67 1.85
CA MET A 94 1.74 0.86 3.28
C MET A 94 2.44 2.18 3.63
N THR A 95 2.05 2.81 4.72
CA THR A 95 2.79 3.93 5.27
C THR A 95 3.96 3.46 6.13
N PRO A 96 5.08 4.20 6.14
CA PRO A 96 6.17 4.00 7.10
C PRO A 96 5.68 3.85 8.55
N ASN A 97 6.35 2.97 9.30
CA ASN A 97 6.06 2.61 10.68
C ASN A 97 4.76 1.85 10.93
N ALA A 98 4.08 1.34 9.91
CA ALA A 98 2.94 0.44 10.11
C ALA A 98 3.34 -0.82 10.88
N GLU A 99 2.45 -1.34 11.70
CA GLU A 99 2.68 -2.49 12.58
C GLU A 99 1.66 -3.58 12.34
N ILE A 100 2.12 -4.83 12.29
CA ILE A 100 1.25 -6.00 12.39
C ILE A 100 1.24 -6.43 13.84
N VAL A 101 0.05 -6.43 14.44
CA VAL A 101 -0.20 -6.78 15.84
C VAL A 101 -1.07 -8.01 15.90
N ARG A 102 -0.62 -9.05 16.59
CA ARG A 102 -1.42 -10.23 16.89
C ARG A 102 -2.21 -10.00 18.15
N VAL A 103 -3.54 -10.12 18.07
CA VAL A 103 -4.46 -10.05 19.20
C VAL A 103 -4.91 -11.48 19.53
N GLN A 104 -4.60 -11.94 20.74
CA GLN A 104 -4.87 -13.30 21.21
C GLN A 104 -6.26 -13.41 21.86
N ALA A 105 -6.77 -14.64 21.95
CA ALA A 105 -8.06 -14.93 22.60
C ALA A 105 -8.13 -14.49 24.07
N ASP A 106 -7.00 -14.44 24.79
CA ASP A 106 -6.93 -13.99 26.19
C ASP A 106 -6.90 -12.46 26.37
N GLY A 107 -6.96 -11.71 25.26
CA GLY A 107 -6.89 -10.26 25.26
C GLY A 107 -5.48 -9.68 25.15
N SER A 108 -4.43 -10.51 25.20
CA SER A 108 -3.05 -10.05 25.05
C SER A 108 -2.75 -9.70 23.58
N SER A 109 -1.82 -8.76 23.38
CA SER A 109 -1.41 -8.32 22.06
C SER A 109 0.12 -8.35 21.92
N THR A 110 0.61 -8.70 20.73
CA THR A 110 2.05 -8.75 20.42
C THR A 110 2.31 -8.17 19.05
N VAL A 111 3.22 -7.21 18.94
CA VAL A 111 3.67 -6.71 17.63
C VAL A 111 4.55 -7.77 16.98
N LEU A 112 4.12 -8.26 15.81
CA LEU A 112 4.84 -9.28 15.04
C LEU A 112 5.89 -8.66 14.13
N ALA A 113 5.56 -7.53 13.51
CA ALA A 113 6.42 -6.89 12.52
C ALA A 113 6.13 -5.40 12.41
N ARG A 114 7.16 -4.64 12.00
CA ARG A 114 7.06 -3.23 11.64
C ARG A 114 7.52 -3.02 10.20
N TYR A 115 6.74 -2.29 9.42
CA TYR A 115 7.13 -1.78 8.11
C TYR A 115 7.97 -0.53 8.33
N GLY A 116 9.24 -0.55 7.94
CA GLY A 116 10.10 0.63 8.07
C GLY A 116 9.72 1.69 7.04
N ASP A 117 10.03 1.40 5.78
CA ASP A 117 9.74 2.22 4.60
C ASP A 117 9.95 1.36 3.33
N VAL A 118 9.75 1.95 2.16
CA VAL A 118 9.98 1.35 0.84
C VAL A 118 11.41 0.79 0.66
N GLY A 119 12.38 1.31 1.41
CA GLY A 119 13.78 0.90 1.39
C GLY A 119 14.07 -0.31 2.27
N THR A 120 13.40 -0.43 3.40
CA THR A 120 13.70 -1.45 4.44
C THR A 120 12.66 -2.56 4.49
N GLY A 121 11.41 -2.29 4.13
CA GLY A 121 10.30 -3.23 4.15
C GLY A 121 9.93 -3.70 5.56
N TRP A 122 9.42 -4.93 5.67
CA TRP A 122 9.03 -5.52 6.95
C TRP A 122 10.22 -6.04 7.75
N THR A 123 10.25 -5.68 9.03
CA THR A 123 11.16 -6.24 10.04
C THR A 123 10.34 -6.98 11.10
N LEU A 124 10.62 -8.27 11.30
CA LEU A 124 10.02 -9.07 12.37
C LEU A 124 10.59 -8.66 13.73
N LEU A 125 9.75 -8.61 14.76
CA LEU A 125 10.14 -8.30 16.14
C LEU A 125 10.34 -9.56 17.01
N GLY A 126 10.26 -10.74 16.40
CA GLY A 126 10.54 -12.04 17.03
C GLY A 126 11.52 -12.89 16.22
N PHE A 127 11.68 -14.15 16.61
CA PHE A 127 12.48 -15.10 15.86
C PHE A 127 11.75 -15.55 14.59
N GLY A 128 12.42 -15.48 13.46
CA GLY A 128 11.86 -15.91 12.19
C GLY A 128 12.81 -15.64 11.03
N THR A 129 12.50 -16.24 9.88
CA THR A 129 13.16 -15.88 8.62
C THR A 129 12.73 -14.46 8.23
N ARG A 130 13.70 -13.65 7.80
CA ARG A 130 13.40 -12.31 7.29
C ARG A 130 12.35 -12.39 6.18
N PRO A 131 11.33 -11.51 6.16
CA PRO A 131 10.39 -11.43 5.06
C PRO A 131 11.12 -11.20 3.73
N GLY A 132 10.57 -11.74 2.64
CA GLY A 132 11.04 -11.43 1.30
C GLY A 132 10.95 -9.94 0.96
N LEU A 133 11.47 -9.56 -0.19
CA LEU A 133 11.26 -8.22 -0.76
C LEU A 133 10.12 -8.27 -1.76
N ALA A 134 9.07 -7.47 -1.51
CA ALA A 134 8.07 -7.20 -2.53
C ALA A 134 8.69 -6.59 -3.79
N SER A 135 8.04 -6.76 -4.94
CA SER A 135 8.37 -5.95 -6.12
C SER A 135 8.13 -4.47 -5.82
N LEU A 136 9.01 -3.59 -6.31
CA LEU A 136 8.73 -2.15 -6.32
C LEU A 136 7.77 -1.86 -7.45
N SER A 137 6.51 -1.64 -7.10
CA SER A 137 5.51 -1.18 -8.04
C SER A 137 5.47 0.35 -8.08
N ARG A 138 5.49 0.94 -9.27
CA ARG A 138 5.14 2.36 -9.44
C ARG A 138 3.64 2.62 -9.47
N CYS A 139 2.83 1.57 -9.60
CA CYS A 139 1.38 1.67 -9.78
C CYS A 139 0.64 1.94 -8.46
N VAL A 140 1.33 1.84 -7.33
CA VAL A 140 0.80 2.10 -5.99
C VAL A 140 1.87 2.78 -5.13
N GLY A 141 1.43 3.76 -4.34
CA GLY A 141 2.28 4.50 -3.42
C GLY A 141 3.08 5.64 -4.04
N PRO A 142 3.88 6.34 -3.22
CA PRO A 142 4.63 7.51 -3.65
C PRO A 142 5.70 7.18 -4.70
N VAL A 143 5.86 8.09 -5.66
CA VAL A 143 6.90 8.11 -6.69
C VAL A 143 7.54 9.49 -6.66
N ALA A 144 8.86 9.51 -6.60
CA ALA A 144 9.68 10.71 -6.54
C ALA A 144 10.53 10.85 -7.80
N LYS A 145 10.60 12.07 -8.35
CA LYS A 145 11.58 12.41 -9.38
C LYS A 145 12.83 13.02 -8.76
N TRP A 146 13.93 12.29 -8.85
CA TRP A 146 15.24 12.68 -8.32
C TRP A 146 16.33 12.46 -9.38
N HIS A 147 17.11 13.50 -9.68
CA HIS A 147 18.13 13.48 -10.75
C HIS A 147 17.60 12.92 -12.08
N SER A 148 16.42 13.37 -12.51
CA SER A 148 15.73 12.95 -13.75
C SER A 148 15.25 11.49 -13.79
N ALA A 149 15.41 10.72 -12.70
CA ALA A 149 14.86 9.38 -12.57
C ALA A 149 13.59 9.38 -11.70
N TYR A 150 12.61 8.57 -12.09
CA TYR A 150 11.43 8.27 -11.27
C TYR A 150 11.69 7.04 -10.42
N LEU A 151 11.59 7.20 -9.11
CA LEU A 151 11.93 6.20 -8.11
C LEU A 151 10.73 5.99 -7.19
N GLU A 152 10.46 4.74 -6.83
CA GLU A 152 9.50 4.43 -5.78
C GLU A 152 10.00 5.02 -4.47
N ALA A 153 9.07 5.59 -3.72
CA ALA A 153 9.40 6.41 -2.58
C ALA A 153 8.44 6.20 -1.41
N ASP A 154 8.91 6.60 -0.24
CA ASP A 154 8.10 6.90 0.92
C ASP A 154 8.47 8.28 1.47
N VAL A 155 7.52 8.87 2.19
CA VAL A 155 7.67 10.17 2.82
C VAL A 155 7.64 9.98 4.33
N ILE A 156 8.70 10.43 5.00
CA ILE A 156 8.86 10.30 6.46
C ILE A 156 9.11 11.67 7.09
N ASP A 157 9.31 11.70 8.41
CA ASP A 157 9.62 12.91 9.19
C ASP A 157 8.63 14.05 8.94
N GLY A 158 7.33 13.73 8.95
CA GLY A 158 6.27 14.73 8.74
C GLY A 158 6.26 15.39 7.36
N GLY A 159 6.90 14.79 6.34
CA GLY A 159 6.98 15.36 5.00
C GLY A 159 8.34 15.93 4.62
N HIS A 160 9.31 15.94 5.54
CA HIS A 160 10.60 16.60 5.33
C HIS A 160 11.66 15.72 4.66
N THR A 161 11.50 14.40 4.73
CA THR A 161 12.46 13.44 4.16
C THR A 161 11.74 12.49 3.21
N VAL A 162 12.37 12.22 2.07
CA VAL A 162 11.91 11.24 1.09
C VAL A 162 12.90 10.07 1.08
N VAL A 163 12.39 8.86 1.31
CA VAL A 163 13.12 7.62 1.12
C VAL A 163 12.93 7.18 -0.33
N LEU A 164 14.00 7.09 -1.09
CA LEU A 164 14.02 6.61 -2.47
C LEU A 164 14.47 5.15 -2.49
N ALA A 165 13.84 4.31 -3.28
CA ALA A 165 14.19 2.90 -3.40
C ALA A 165 14.52 2.47 -4.83
N LEU A 166 15.34 1.43 -4.93
CA LEU A 166 15.75 0.78 -6.16
C LEU A 166 15.75 -0.73 -5.98
N ALA A 167 15.23 -1.46 -6.97
CA ALA A 167 15.26 -2.92 -6.98
C ALA A 167 16.65 -3.48 -7.30
N ASN A 168 17.43 -2.74 -8.09
CA ASN A 168 18.76 -3.14 -8.54
C ASN A 168 19.82 -2.16 -8.03
N PRO A 169 21.11 -2.57 -7.95
CA PRO A 169 22.19 -1.67 -7.62
C PRO A 169 22.18 -0.42 -8.51
N PRO A 170 22.45 0.77 -7.95
CA PRO A 170 22.53 1.99 -8.74
C PRO A 170 23.67 1.89 -9.75
N LEU A 171 23.43 2.35 -10.98
CA LEU A 171 24.44 2.31 -12.06
C LEU A 171 25.58 3.32 -11.86
N ALA A 172 25.39 4.33 -11.01
CA ALA A 172 26.38 5.34 -10.68
C ALA A 172 26.38 5.61 -9.17
N GLU A 173 27.52 6.05 -8.62
CA GLU A 173 27.63 6.38 -7.21
C GLU A 173 26.73 7.55 -6.84
N THR A 174 25.62 7.19 -6.22
CA THR A 174 24.52 8.09 -5.87
C THR A 174 24.17 7.95 -4.39
N GLY A 175 25.11 7.50 -3.55
CA GLY A 175 24.95 7.40 -2.09
C GLY A 175 23.79 6.54 -1.59
N PHE A 176 23.31 5.59 -2.42
CA PHE A 176 22.39 4.56 -1.96
C PHE A 176 23.13 3.55 -1.11
N THR A 177 22.46 3.05 -0.08
CA THR A 177 22.93 1.94 0.73
C THR A 177 22.01 0.75 0.52
N GLN A 178 22.55 -0.45 0.69
CA GLN A 178 21.74 -1.67 0.61
C GLN A 178 21.21 -2.00 2.01
N ALA A 179 19.89 -2.04 2.17
CA ALA A 179 19.25 -2.55 3.36
C ALA A 179 19.57 -4.04 3.54
N PRO A 180 19.50 -4.59 4.76
CA PRO A 180 19.70 -6.02 4.97
C PRO A 180 18.74 -6.90 4.14
N SER A 181 17.57 -6.39 3.76
CA SER A 181 16.63 -7.05 2.86
C SER A 181 17.20 -7.27 1.45
N GLY A 182 18.21 -6.49 1.04
CA GLY A 182 18.80 -6.48 -0.30
C GLY A 182 18.36 -5.30 -1.16
N ARG A 183 17.39 -4.51 -0.67
CA ARG A 183 16.88 -3.32 -1.35
C ARG A 183 17.89 -2.18 -1.26
N TRP A 184 18.10 -1.48 -2.38
CA TRP A 184 18.88 -0.26 -2.38
C TRP A 184 17.98 0.91 -2.04
N TYR A 185 18.41 1.76 -1.11
CA TYR A 185 17.63 2.93 -0.74
C TYR A 185 18.52 4.13 -0.38
N ARG A 186 17.93 5.32 -0.45
CA ARG A 186 18.57 6.57 -0.04
C ARG A 186 17.55 7.50 0.57
N GLN A 187 17.90 8.13 1.68
CA GLN A 187 17.12 9.25 2.22
C GLN A 187 17.64 10.57 1.66
N VAL A 188 16.73 11.43 1.21
CA VAL A 188 17.04 12.78 0.74
C VAL A 188 16.07 13.79 1.35
N PRO A 189 16.49 15.03 1.60
CA PRO A 189 15.57 16.11 1.96
C PRO A 189 14.51 16.29 0.87
N ARG A 190 13.25 16.54 1.28
CA ARG A 190 12.12 16.73 0.37
C ARG A 190 12.39 17.78 -0.71
N GLN A 191 13.19 18.82 -0.41
CA GLN A 191 13.51 19.89 -1.36
C GLN A 191 14.44 19.45 -2.51
N GLN A 192 15.14 18.32 -2.37
CA GLN A 192 15.98 17.77 -3.45
C GLN A 192 15.16 16.94 -4.46
N VAL A 193 13.90 16.64 -4.15
CA VAL A 193 12.98 15.91 -5.01
C VAL A 193 12.14 16.89 -5.83
N THR A 194 12.25 16.78 -7.16
CA THR A 194 11.62 17.72 -8.10
C THR A 194 10.12 17.48 -8.30
N GLU A 195 9.69 16.22 -8.26
CA GLU A 195 8.27 15.82 -8.34
C GLU A 195 8.01 14.74 -7.29
N LEU A 196 6.85 14.77 -6.64
CA LEU A 196 6.40 13.75 -5.70
C LEU A 196 4.89 13.55 -5.89
N PHE A 197 4.49 12.37 -6.32
CA PHE A 197 3.12 12.04 -6.69
C PHE A 197 2.85 10.55 -6.47
N GLU A 198 1.59 10.14 -6.54
CA GLU A 198 1.21 8.75 -6.75
C GLU A 198 0.74 8.58 -8.20
N LEU A 199 1.14 7.47 -8.83
CA LEU A 199 0.59 7.11 -10.13
C LEU A 199 -0.76 6.42 -9.93
N ASP A 200 -1.81 7.03 -10.44
CA ASP A 200 -3.13 6.41 -10.50
C ASP A 200 -3.38 5.88 -11.91
N LEU A 201 -3.25 4.55 -12.06
CA LEU A 201 -3.41 3.84 -13.32
C LEU A 201 -4.70 3.03 -13.31
N THR A 202 -5.72 3.51 -14.00
CA THR A 202 -7.03 2.85 -14.13
C THR A 202 -7.22 2.33 -15.55
N ALA A 203 -8.05 1.30 -15.70
CA ALA A 203 -8.35 0.68 -16.99
C ALA A 203 -9.69 -0.07 -16.94
N ARG A 204 -10.09 -0.63 -18.07
CA ARG A 204 -11.14 -1.65 -18.18
C ARG A 204 -10.56 -3.00 -18.59
N TRP A 205 -11.07 -4.07 -17.99
CA TRP A 205 -10.75 -5.46 -18.35
C TRP A 205 -12.02 -6.29 -18.34
N ASN A 206 -12.39 -6.89 -19.49
CA ASN A 206 -13.60 -7.71 -19.65
C ASN A 206 -14.87 -7.08 -19.06
N GLY A 207 -15.02 -5.75 -19.19
CA GLY A 207 -16.18 -5.01 -18.69
C GLY A 207 -16.05 -4.52 -17.24
N LEU A 208 -15.04 -4.93 -16.48
CA LEU A 208 -14.77 -4.43 -15.14
C LEU A 208 -13.92 -3.17 -15.16
N SER A 209 -14.26 -2.21 -14.32
CA SER A 209 -13.36 -1.11 -13.95
C SER A 209 -12.29 -1.62 -13.00
N VAL A 210 -11.02 -1.39 -13.33
CA VAL A 210 -9.89 -1.92 -12.57
C VAL A 210 -8.80 -0.85 -12.36
N ARG A 211 -8.04 -1.01 -11.29
CA ARG A 211 -6.76 -0.32 -11.07
C ARG A 211 -5.63 -1.28 -11.34
N VAL A 212 -4.60 -0.84 -12.06
CA VAL A 212 -3.34 -1.56 -12.11
C VAL A 212 -2.59 -1.29 -10.81
N VAL A 213 -2.24 -2.36 -10.09
CA VAL A 213 -1.56 -2.30 -8.78
C VAL A 213 -0.16 -2.88 -8.81
N ASP A 214 0.20 -3.56 -9.90
CA ASP A 214 1.58 -3.96 -10.20
C ASP A 214 1.80 -4.19 -11.69
N GLN A 215 3.04 -4.12 -12.14
CA GLN A 215 3.41 -4.43 -13.51
C GLN A 215 4.83 -5.01 -13.57
N TRP A 216 5.00 -6.10 -14.32
CA TRP A 216 6.31 -6.73 -14.52
C TRP A 216 6.37 -7.43 -15.89
N GLN A 217 7.54 -7.96 -16.23
CA GLN A 217 7.71 -8.84 -17.39
C GLN A 217 7.71 -10.29 -16.92
N ASP A 218 6.89 -11.13 -17.55
CA ASP A 218 6.88 -12.58 -17.29
C ASP A 218 8.13 -13.28 -17.89
N ALA A 219 8.20 -14.60 -17.74
CA ALA A 219 9.33 -15.40 -18.25
C ALA A 219 9.49 -15.33 -19.78
N GLN A 220 8.41 -14.99 -20.50
CA GLN A 220 8.35 -14.83 -21.95
C GLN A 220 8.56 -13.37 -22.38
N ARG A 221 8.83 -12.47 -21.43
CA ARG A 221 9.02 -11.01 -21.62
C ARG A 221 7.75 -10.26 -22.05
N TYR A 222 6.58 -10.85 -21.86
CA TYR A 222 5.33 -10.11 -21.99
C TYR A 222 5.12 -9.23 -20.77
N VAL A 223 4.59 -8.03 -21.00
CA VAL A 223 4.20 -7.13 -19.91
C VAL A 223 2.89 -7.64 -19.34
N VAL A 224 2.93 -8.04 -18.08
CA VAL A 224 1.77 -8.45 -17.29
C VAL A 224 1.49 -7.42 -16.21
N ALA A 225 0.22 -7.27 -15.88
CA ALA A 225 -0.26 -6.36 -14.87
C ALA A 225 -1.02 -7.14 -13.80
N ARG A 226 -0.81 -6.80 -12.53
CA ARG A 226 -1.75 -7.14 -11.48
C ARG A 226 -2.81 -6.07 -11.44
N ILE A 227 -4.07 -6.48 -11.52
CA ILE A 227 -5.22 -5.59 -11.47
C ILE A 227 -6.03 -5.85 -10.20
N SER A 228 -6.61 -4.77 -9.67
CA SER A 228 -7.55 -4.80 -8.56
C SER A 228 -8.88 -4.19 -9.01
N HIS A 229 -10.00 -4.86 -8.74
CA HIS A 229 -11.32 -4.34 -9.10
C HIS A 229 -11.68 -3.12 -8.25
N LEU A 230 -12.21 -2.08 -8.90
CA LEU A 230 -12.59 -0.80 -8.26
C LEU A 230 -14.09 -0.66 -7.98
N GLY A 231 -14.91 -1.59 -8.48
CA GLY A 231 -16.36 -1.46 -8.50
C GLY A 231 -17.07 -2.40 -7.52
N ASP A 232 -18.39 -2.35 -7.61
CA ASP A 232 -19.30 -3.14 -6.76
C ASP A 232 -19.90 -4.34 -7.53
N ASP A 233 -19.42 -4.64 -8.75
CA ASP A 233 -19.89 -5.76 -9.58
C ASP A 233 -19.14 -7.06 -9.23
N LEU A 234 -19.42 -7.55 -8.02
CA LEU A 234 -18.74 -8.70 -7.42
C LEU A 234 -19.04 -9.99 -8.18
N ASP A 235 -20.29 -10.18 -8.63
CA ASP A 235 -20.72 -11.36 -9.37
C ASP A 235 -19.93 -11.50 -10.69
N HIS A 236 -19.70 -10.39 -11.41
CA HIS A 236 -18.92 -10.41 -12.64
C HIS A 236 -17.42 -10.61 -12.37
N ALA A 237 -16.89 -10.08 -11.26
CA ALA A 237 -15.52 -10.35 -10.83
C ALA A 237 -15.30 -11.84 -10.52
N GLU A 238 -16.24 -12.48 -9.82
CA GLU A 238 -16.20 -13.91 -9.54
C GLU A 238 -16.35 -14.76 -10.80
N HIS A 239 -17.25 -14.38 -11.71
CA HIS A 239 -17.42 -15.07 -12.99
C HIS A 239 -16.15 -15.07 -13.86
N LEU A 240 -15.41 -13.96 -13.84
CA LEU A 240 -14.13 -13.83 -14.54
C LEU A 240 -12.95 -14.49 -13.79
N GLY A 241 -13.19 -15.07 -12.61
CA GLY A 241 -12.19 -15.80 -11.85
C GLY A 241 -11.16 -14.92 -11.15
N LEU A 242 -11.50 -13.68 -10.79
CA LEU A 242 -10.64 -12.91 -9.88
C LEU A 242 -10.60 -13.59 -8.50
N GLU A 243 -9.44 -13.55 -7.85
CA GLU A 243 -9.27 -14.01 -6.49
C GLU A 243 -9.80 -12.96 -5.52
N MET A 244 -10.78 -13.34 -4.68
CA MET A 244 -11.20 -12.51 -3.55
C MET A 244 -10.13 -12.57 -2.46
N LEU A 245 -9.42 -11.46 -2.24
CA LEU A 245 -8.41 -11.36 -1.19
C LEU A 245 -9.04 -11.11 0.18
N GLU A 246 -10.14 -10.36 0.18
CA GLU A 246 -10.98 -10.00 1.33
C GLU A 246 -12.30 -9.42 0.81
N ALA A 247 -13.24 -9.10 1.69
CA ALA A 247 -14.55 -8.54 1.32
C ALA A 247 -14.41 -7.36 0.35
N GLY A 248 -14.90 -7.52 -0.88
CA GLY A 248 -14.91 -6.50 -1.93
C GLY A 248 -13.57 -6.23 -2.62
N VAL A 249 -12.47 -6.87 -2.23
CA VAL A 249 -11.15 -6.71 -2.88
C VAL A 249 -10.86 -7.93 -3.72
N TYR A 250 -10.91 -7.75 -5.03
CA TYR A 250 -10.67 -8.81 -6.01
C TYR A 250 -9.44 -8.47 -6.86
N GLU A 251 -8.57 -9.46 -7.07
CA GLU A 251 -7.37 -9.30 -7.89
C GLU A 251 -7.17 -10.42 -8.89
N THR A 252 -6.48 -10.12 -9.98
CA THR A 252 -5.92 -11.14 -10.87
C THR A 252 -4.73 -10.58 -11.64
N VAL A 253 -4.03 -11.45 -12.36
CA VAL A 253 -2.91 -11.10 -13.23
C VAL A 253 -3.36 -11.27 -14.68
N VAL A 254 -3.16 -10.23 -15.48
CA VAL A 254 -3.59 -10.17 -16.88
C VAL A 254 -2.42 -9.71 -17.75
N TYR A 255 -2.50 -9.95 -19.05
CA TYR A 255 -1.58 -9.29 -19.97
C TYR A 255 -1.95 -7.81 -20.08
N ALA A 256 -0.96 -6.91 -20.01
CA ALA A 256 -1.23 -5.48 -20.11
C ALA A 256 -1.89 -5.09 -21.44
N ALA A 257 -1.71 -5.90 -22.50
CA ALA A 257 -2.35 -5.72 -23.79
C ALA A 257 -3.87 -6.02 -23.78
N GLU A 258 -4.39 -6.69 -22.75
CA GLU A 258 -5.83 -6.96 -22.59
C GLU A 258 -6.55 -5.78 -21.91
N LEU A 259 -5.79 -4.80 -21.39
CA LEU A 259 -6.36 -3.61 -20.76
C LEU A 259 -6.80 -2.62 -21.82
N THR A 260 -8.01 -2.09 -21.64
CA THR A 260 -8.62 -1.07 -22.48
C THR A 260 -8.89 0.19 -21.66
N ASP A 261 -9.17 1.31 -22.32
CA ASP A 261 -9.48 2.60 -21.68
C ASP A 261 -8.50 2.96 -20.56
N ILE A 262 -7.20 2.80 -20.84
CA ILE A 262 -6.15 3.04 -19.86
C ILE A 262 -6.02 4.54 -19.62
N GLU A 263 -6.23 4.94 -18.38
CA GLU A 263 -6.03 6.30 -17.91
C GLU A 263 -4.88 6.35 -16.91
N THR A 264 -4.01 7.34 -17.07
CA THR A 264 -2.85 7.53 -16.20
C THR A 264 -2.87 8.93 -15.63
N ASN A 265 -3.11 9.03 -14.33
CA ASN A 265 -3.17 10.29 -13.60
C ASN A 265 -2.01 10.38 -12.60
N GLN A 266 -1.41 11.55 -12.49
CA GLN A 266 -0.50 11.84 -11.37
C GLN A 266 -1.30 12.53 -10.27
N VAL A 267 -1.39 11.88 -9.13
CA VAL A 267 -2.09 12.42 -7.95
C VAL A 267 -1.05 13.05 -7.03
N VAL A 268 -1.18 14.35 -6.79
CA VAL A 268 -0.33 15.12 -5.87
C VAL A 268 -1.16 15.53 -4.66
N PRO A 269 -1.05 14.84 -3.52
CA PRO A 269 -1.65 15.28 -2.27
C PRO A 269 -1.25 16.72 -1.94
N HIS A 270 -2.16 17.49 -1.36
CA HIS A 270 -1.92 18.90 -1.02
C HIS A 270 -0.68 19.09 -0.13
N THR A 271 -0.41 18.15 0.78
CA THR A 271 0.77 18.16 1.65
C THR A 271 2.08 17.86 0.91
N TRP A 272 2.02 17.36 -0.31
CA TRP A 272 3.18 17.10 -1.17
C TRP A 272 3.42 18.19 -2.21
N ALA A 273 2.47 19.10 -2.39
CA ALA A 273 2.64 20.24 -3.29
C ALA A 273 3.90 21.03 -2.89
N PRO A 274 4.71 21.50 -3.86
CA PRO A 274 5.86 22.32 -3.54
C PRO A 274 5.41 23.54 -2.73
N GLY A 275 6.02 23.76 -1.55
CA GLY A 275 5.75 24.98 -0.78
C GLY A 275 6.03 26.23 -1.63
N PRO A 276 5.45 27.40 -1.30
CA PRO A 276 5.45 28.60 -2.16
C PRO A 276 6.84 29.09 -2.61
N ALA A 277 7.92 28.64 -1.97
CA ALA A 277 9.30 28.93 -2.37
C ALA A 277 9.75 28.26 -3.69
N ALA A 278 9.10 27.17 -4.13
CA ALA A 278 9.50 26.45 -5.34
C ALA A 278 8.93 27.05 -6.65
N MET A 279 7.94 27.94 -6.57
CA MET A 279 7.37 28.62 -7.74
C MET A 279 8.26 29.73 -8.32
N HIS A 280 9.32 30.15 -7.62
CA HIS A 280 10.12 31.33 -7.98
C HIS A 280 11.51 30.97 -8.52
N ARG A 281 11.63 30.12 -9.56
CA ARG A 281 12.81 30.11 -10.45
C ARG A 281 12.43 29.65 -11.86
N SER A 282 11.84 30.54 -12.66
CA SER A 282 12.01 30.54 -14.10
C SER A 282 12.96 31.69 -14.47
N PRO A 283 14.12 31.45 -15.10
CA PRO A 283 14.92 32.54 -15.64
C PRO A 283 14.21 33.06 -16.89
N ALA A 284 13.84 34.33 -16.87
CA ALA A 284 13.39 35.04 -18.06
C ALA A 284 14.51 35.01 -19.10
N VAL A 285 14.24 34.37 -20.24
CA VAL A 285 15.06 34.49 -21.45
C VAL A 285 14.88 35.93 -21.95
N GLN A 286 15.86 36.79 -21.68
CA GLN A 286 15.98 38.08 -22.35
C GLN A 286 16.64 37.83 -23.71
N HIS A 287 15.86 37.93 -24.78
CA HIS A 287 16.39 38.12 -26.12
C HIS A 287 16.94 39.56 -26.23
N ARG A 288 18.22 39.66 -26.60
CA ARG A 288 18.77 40.80 -27.35
C ARG A 288 19.15 40.30 -28.72
#